data_AF-A0A2V8SP16-F1
#
_entry.id   AF-A0A2V8SP16-F1
#
_cell.length_a   1.000
_cell.length_b   1.000
_cell.length_c   1.000
_cell.angle_alpha   90.00
_cell.angle_beta   90.00
_cell.angle_gamma   90.00
#
_symmetry.space_group_name_H-M   'P 1'
#
loop_
_entity.id
_entity.type
_entity.pdbx_description
1 polymer ?
#
loop_
_entity_poly.entity_id
_entity_poly.type
_entity_poly.pdbx_seq_one_letter_code
_entity_poly.pdbx_strand_id
1 'polypeptide(L)'
;MKYKHESEVIDLVRSFEDATVRHDDWKHAEHLVVALYYLTRHDLDTAYEKMRGGILNLLENAFKVDLKKEMPYHETITLFWMRTVAEFNPSKNGASLLEKANEVACKWDKDYPLTFYSRELLFSDEARRRFVEPDLVDKSVRNGSRNSGTNKVSKIK
;
A
#
# COMPACT_ATOMS: atom_id res chain seq x y z
N MET A 1 5.70 1.34 -20.32
CA MET A 1 5.90 0.35 -19.25
C MET A 1 7.18 0.72 -18.52
N LYS A 2 7.13 0.82 -17.20
CA LYS A 2 8.26 1.23 -16.34
C LYS A 2 9.28 0.11 -16.15
N TYR A 3 8.83 -1.14 -16.02
CA TYR A 3 9.66 -2.33 -15.87
C TYR A 3 9.56 -3.19 -17.12
N LYS A 4 10.66 -3.79 -17.56
CA LYS A 4 10.75 -4.70 -18.71
C LYS A 4 10.79 -6.16 -18.29
N HIS A 5 11.32 -6.45 -17.10
CA HIS A 5 11.46 -7.80 -16.55
C HIS A 5 11.00 -7.88 -15.09
N GLU A 6 10.50 -9.05 -14.67
CA GLU A 6 10.14 -9.29 -13.26
C GLU A 6 11.33 -9.12 -12.31
N SER A 7 12.55 -9.37 -12.78
CA SER A 7 13.77 -9.16 -11.99
C SER A 7 13.92 -7.72 -11.52
N GLU A 8 13.53 -6.72 -12.32
CA GLU A 8 13.61 -5.31 -11.92
C GLU A 8 12.65 -4.97 -10.77
N VAL A 9 11.49 -5.64 -10.71
CA VAL A 9 10.55 -5.53 -9.59
C VAL A 9 11.15 -6.17 -8.34
N ILE A 10 11.77 -7.34 -8.48
CA ILE A 10 12.42 -8.04 -7.38
C ILE A 10 13.62 -7.24 -6.85
N ASP A 11 14.42 -6.64 -7.72
CA ASP A 11 15.58 -5.84 -7.35
C ASP A 11 15.16 -4.54 -6.64
N LEU A 12 14.05 -3.92 -7.06
CA LEU A 12 13.45 -2.81 -6.31
C LEU A 12 13.06 -3.23 -4.88
N VAL A 13 12.37 -4.37 -4.73
CA VAL A 13 11.96 -4.85 -3.40
C VAL A 13 13.17 -5.17 -2.54
N ARG A 14 14.18 -5.84 -3.08
CA ARG A 14 15.43 -6.15 -2.37
C ARG A 14 16.14 -4.88 -1.91
N SER A 15 16.31 -3.92 -2.81
CA SER A 15 16.96 -2.65 -2.46
C SER A 15 16.16 -1.85 -1.42
N PHE A 16 14.82 -1.94 -1.43
CA PHE A 16 13.97 -1.39 -0.37
C PHE A 16 14.16 -2.10 0.97
N GLU A 17 14.14 -3.44 0.98
CA GLU A 17 14.35 -4.25 2.20
C GLU A 17 15.76 -4.02 2.79
N ASP A 18 16.78 -3.88 1.94
CA ASP A 18 18.17 -3.64 2.33
C ASP A 18 18.49 -2.16 2.62
N ALA A 19 17.51 -1.25 2.49
CA ALA A 19 17.70 0.20 2.59
C ALA A 19 18.86 0.74 1.72
N THR A 20 18.88 0.33 0.45
CA THR A 20 19.86 0.78 -0.55
C THR A 20 19.24 1.54 -1.72
N VAL A 21 17.91 1.74 -1.74
CA VAL A 21 17.25 2.63 -2.72
C VAL A 21 17.80 4.04 -2.56
N ARG A 22 18.12 4.70 -3.68
CA ARG A 22 18.53 6.11 -3.66
C ARG A 22 17.33 7.01 -3.40
N HIS A 23 17.57 8.14 -2.73
CA HIS A 23 16.50 9.09 -2.40
C HIS A 23 15.68 9.51 -3.62
N ASP A 24 16.34 9.85 -4.73
CA ASP A 24 15.67 10.29 -5.96
C ASP A 24 14.93 9.17 -6.71
N ASP A 25 15.19 7.91 -6.36
CA ASP A 25 14.56 6.75 -7.00
C ASP A 25 13.34 6.26 -6.21
N TRP A 26 13.20 6.63 -4.93
CA TRP A 26 12.04 6.27 -4.11
C TRP A 26 10.87 7.25 -4.33
N LYS A 27 10.00 6.94 -5.30
CA LYS A 27 8.82 7.75 -5.63
C LYS A 27 7.53 6.96 -5.39
N HIS A 28 6.42 7.61 -5.72
CA HIS A 28 5.08 7.04 -5.56
C HIS A 28 4.93 5.69 -6.30
N ALA A 29 5.47 5.57 -7.52
CA ALA A 29 5.37 4.35 -8.31
C ALA A 29 6.09 3.17 -7.63
N GLU A 30 7.28 3.39 -7.08
CA GLU A 30 8.05 2.36 -6.36
C GLU A 30 7.31 1.90 -5.10
N HIS A 31 6.74 2.83 -4.34
CA HIS A 31 5.90 2.50 -3.19
C HIS A 31 4.74 1.55 -3.57
N LEU A 32 4.00 1.85 -4.65
CA LEU A 32 2.90 1.00 -5.10
C LEU A 32 3.35 -0.37 -5.58
N VAL A 33 4.52 -0.46 -6.21
CA VAL A 33 5.07 -1.72 -6.72
C VAL A 33 5.56 -2.61 -5.57
N VAL A 34 6.22 -2.03 -4.56
CA VAL A 34 6.59 -2.77 -3.34
C VAL A 34 5.34 -3.22 -2.58
N ALA A 35 4.31 -2.37 -2.47
CA ALA A 35 3.02 -2.73 -1.87
C ALA A 35 2.40 -3.94 -2.59
N LEU A 36 2.34 -3.90 -3.92
CA LEU A 36 1.84 -4.99 -4.75
C LEU A 36 2.63 -6.27 -4.49
N TYR A 37 3.96 -6.20 -4.46
CA TYR A 37 4.79 -7.37 -4.21
C TYR A 37 4.47 -8.02 -2.87
N TYR A 38 4.38 -7.25 -1.78
CA TYR A 38 4.00 -7.81 -0.47
C TYR A 38 2.59 -8.38 -0.46
N LEU A 39 1.61 -7.70 -1.07
CA LEU A 39 0.22 -8.13 -1.14
C LEU A 39 -0.01 -9.34 -2.05
N THR A 40 0.98 -9.75 -2.85
CA THR A 40 0.93 -11.02 -3.59
C THR A 40 1.38 -12.22 -2.76
N ARG A 41 2.00 -11.98 -1.60
CA ARG A 41 2.67 -13.01 -0.77
C ARG A 41 2.15 -13.07 0.67
N HIS A 42 1.49 -12.01 1.12
CA HIS A 42 1.06 -11.83 2.49
C HIS A 42 -0.37 -11.26 2.53
N ASP A 43 -1.06 -11.47 3.65
CA ASP A 43 -2.28 -10.71 3.95
C ASP A 43 -1.98 -9.21 4.12
N LEU A 44 -3.04 -8.40 4.12
CA LEU A 44 -2.94 -6.94 4.20
C LEU A 44 -2.18 -6.48 5.45
N ASP A 45 -2.44 -7.08 6.61
CA ASP A 45 -1.86 -6.66 7.89
C ASP A 45 -0.34 -6.92 7.90
N THR A 46 0.07 -8.12 7.47
CA THR A 46 1.49 -8.48 7.36
C THR A 46 2.21 -7.66 6.29
N ALA A 47 1.58 -7.46 5.13
CA ALA A 47 2.14 -6.63 4.07
C ALA A 47 2.30 -5.16 4.50
N TYR A 48 1.34 -4.65 5.28
CA TYR A 48 1.35 -3.32 5.83
C TYR A 48 2.50 -3.11 6.82
N GLU A 49 2.69 -4.03 7.77
CA GLU A 49 3.80 -3.93 8.72
C GLU A 49 5.16 -4.01 8.03
N LYS A 50 5.31 -4.86 7.00
CA LYS A 50 6.53 -4.90 6.17
C LYS A 50 6.77 -3.58 5.43
N MET A 51 5.73 -2.98 4.86
CA MET A 51 5.84 -1.67 4.19
C MET A 51 6.25 -0.58 5.17
N ARG A 52 5.56 -0.49 6.32
CA ARG A 52 5.84 0.49 7.38
C ARG A 52 7.27 0.36 7.90
N GLY A 53 7.69 -0.85 8.27
CA GLY A 53 9.05 -1.12 8.72
C GLY A 53 10.10 -0.78 7.67
N GLY A 54 9.87 -1.14 6.40
CA GLY A 54 10.79 -0.84 5.31
C GLY A 54 10.93 0.66 5.02
N ILE A 55 9.84 1.43 5.07
CA ILE A 55 9.92 2.89 4.88
C ILE A 55 10.72 3.54 6.01
N LEU A 56 10.46 3.16 7.27
CA LEU A 56 11.21 3.68 8.42
C LEU A 56 12.70 3.31 8.32
N ASN A 57 13.01 2.06 7.96
CA ASN A 57 14.37 1.60 7.71
C ASN A 57 15.06 2.43 6.60
N LEU A 58 14.35 2.71 5.51
CA LEU A 58 14.87 3.52 4.41
C LEU A 58 15.15 4.96 4.83
N LEU A 59 14.23 5.59 5.57
CA LEU A 59 14.40 6.95 6.10
C LEU A 59 15.65 7.06 6.98
N GLU A 60 15.83 6.16 7.94
CA GLU A 60 16.97 6.20 8.86
C GLU A 60 18.28 5.78 8.18
N ASN A 61 18.28 4.64 7.48
CA ASN A 61 19.52 3.99 7.05
C ASN A 61 19.97 4.40 5.65
N ALA A 62 19.07 4.64 4.71
CA ALA A 62 19.43 5.11 3.38
C ALA A 62 19.49 6.64 3.32
N PHE A 63 18.45 7.32 3.84
CA PHE A 63 18.29 8.76 3.68
C PHE A 63 18.84 9.58 4.85
N LYS A 64 19.31 8.92 5.92
CA LYS A 64 19.96 9.53 7.08
C LYS A 64 19.07 10.56 7.81
N VAL A 65 17.76 10.33 7.80
CA VAL A 65 16.77 11.13 8.50
C VAL A 65 16.86 10.85 10.01
N ASP A 66 16.92 11.92 10.81
CA ASP A 66 16.79 11.83 12.26
C ASP A 66 15.31 11.83 12.64
N LEU A 67 14.74 10.63 12.81
CA LEU A 67 13.30 10.45 13.09
C LEU A 67 12.83 11.10 14.40
N LYS A 68 13.75 11.54 15.27
CA LYS A 68 13.42 12.28 16.50
C LYS A 68 13.21 13.77 16.25
N LYS A 69 13.74 14.29 15.13
CA LYS A 69 13.61 15.71 14.74
C LYS A 69 12.52 15.92 13.70
N GLU A 70 12.38 14.99 12.77
CA GLU A 70 11.37 15.04 11.71
C GLU A 70 10.76 13.66 11.48
N MET A 71 9.48 13.60 11.12
CA MET A 71 8.80 12.35 10.79
C MET A 71 8.19 12.45 9.38
N PRO A 72 8.99 12.21 8.32
CA PRO A 72 8.52 12.27 6.94
C PRO A 72 7.46 11.19 6.64
N TYR A 73 7.52 10.06 7.38
CA TYR A 73 6.55 8.98 7.29
C TYR A 73 5.11 9.48 7.55
N HIS A 74 4.15 8.88 6.85
CA HIS A 74 2.75 9.24 6.91
C HIS A 74 1.87 7.98 6.96
N GLU A 75 1.31 7.71 8.14
CA GLU A 75 0.56 6.48 8.42
C GLU A 75 -0.69 6.36 7.54
N THR A 76 -1.55 7.39 7.51
CA THR A 76 -2.81 7.34 6.73
C THR A 76 -2.56 7.14 5.24
N ILE A 77 -1.61 7.85 4.63
CA ILE A 77 -1.27 7.71 3.22
C ILE A 77 -0.70 6.31 2.94
N THR A 78 0.17 5.78 3.81
CA THR A 78 0.74 4.44 3.63
C THR A 78 -0.35 3.38 3.65
N LEU A 79 -1.21 3.37 4.67
CA LEU A 79 -2.28 2.37 4.77
C LEU A 79 -3.34 2.55 3.66
N PHE A 80 -3.63 3.79 3.25
CA PHE A 80 -4.52 4.06 2.12
C PHE A 80 -4.03 3.38 0.84
N TRP A 81 -2.74 3.52 0.52
CA TRP A 81 -2.16 2.88 -0.67
C TRP A 81 -2.10 1.36 -0.55
N MET A 82 -1.76 0.83 0.62
CA MET A 82 -1.81 -0.61 0.87
C MET A 82 -3.21 -1.19 0.62
N ARG A 83 -4.26 -0.54 1.14
CA ARG A 83 -5.66 -0.97 0.90
C ARG A 83 -6.06 -0.86 -0.57
N THR A 84 -5.70 0.25 -1.23
CA THR A 84 -5.99 0.48 -2.65
C THR A 84 -5.37 -0.60 -3.54
N VAL A 85 -4.11 -0.96 -3.27
CA VAL A 85 -3.42 -2.03 -4.01
C VAL A 85 -3.99 -3.42 -3.66
N ALA A 86 -4.41 -3.63 -2.42
CA ALA A 86 -5.02 -4.88 -1.97
C ALA A 86 -6.37 -5.15 -2.67
N GLU A 87 -7.16 -4.11 -2.94
CA GLU A 87 -8.40 -4.21 -3.73
C GLU A 87 -8.11 -4.45 -5.22
N PHE A 88 -7.04 -3.85 -5.75
CA PHE A 88 -6.65 -4.00 -7.14
C PHE A 88 -6.09 -5.40 -7.47
N ASN A 89 -5.23 -5.95 -6.61
CA ASN A 89 -4.47 -7.16 -6.94
C ASN A 89 -5.35 -8.38 -7.33
N PRO A 90 -6.47 -8.68 -6.63
CA PRO A 90 -7.39 -9.76 -7.00
C PRO A 90 -8.18 -9.50 -8.29
N SER A 91 -8.42 -8.23 -8.66
CA SER A 91 -9.13 -7.88 -9.91
C SER A 91 -8.36 -8.25 -11.17
N LYS A 92 -7.08 -8.62 -11.03
CA LYS A 92 -6.15 -9.00 -12.09
C LYS A 92 -5.69 -10.45 -11.96
N ASN A 93 -6.55 -11.34 -11.48
CA ASN A 93 -6.24 -12.77 -11.43
C ASN A 93 -5.84 -13.29 -12.82
N GLY A 94 -4.70 -13.99 -12.89
CA GLY A 94 -4.13 -14.52 -14.13
C GLY A 94 -3.06 -13.65 -14.79
N ALA A 95 -2.93 -12.36 -14.43
CA ALA A 95 -1.84 -11.52 -14.91
C ALA A 95 -0.53 -11.80 -14.14
N SER A 96 0.59 -11.70 -14.83
CA SER A 96 1.95 -11.81 -14.27
C SER A 96 2.25 -10.67 -13.28
N LEU A 97 3.30 -10.84 -12.46
CA LEU A 97 3.74 -9.78 -11.55
C LEU A 97 4.21 -8.56 -12.35
N LEU A 98 4.89 -8.76 -13.47
CA LEU A 98 5.36 -7.68 -14.34
C LEU A 98 4.23 -6.83 -14.89
N GLU A 99 3.15 -7.46 -15.37
CA GLU A 99 1.99 -6.75 -15.91
C GLU A 99 1.30 -5.93 -14.82
N LYS A 100 1.05 -6.54 -13.66
CA LYS A 100 0.44 -5.84 -12.51
C LYS A 100 1.32 -4.70 -12.00
N ALA A 101 2.65 -4.88 -11.93
CA ALA A 101 3.59 -3.86 -11.50
C ALA A 101 3.61 -2.67 -12.46
N ASN A 102 3.57 -2.92 -13.76
CA ASN A 102 3.50 -1.86 -14.75
C ASN A 102 2.17 -1.11 -14.74
N GLU A 103 1.06 -1.80 -14.51
CA GLU A 103 -0.25 -1.15 -14.37
C GLU A 103 -0.29 -0.30 -13.08
N VAL A 104 0.04 -0.88 -11.92
CA VAL A 104 -0.04 -0.18 -10.63
C VAL A 104 0.87 1.05 -10.58
N ALA A 105 2.04 1.00 -11.24
CA ALA A 105 3.02 2.09 -11.24
C ALA A 105 2.52 3.40 -11.88
N CYS A 106 1.46 3.37 -12.68
CA CYS A 106 0.87 4.57 -13.29
C CYS A 106 -0.65 4.67 -13.17
N LYS A 107 -1.29 3.75 -12.43
CA LYS A 107 -2.75 3.66 -12.36
C LYS A 107 -3.39 4.84 -11.65
N TRP A 108 -2.75 5.33 -10.60
CA TRP A 108 -3.25 6.44 -9.79
C TRP A 108 -2.19 7.52 -9.64
N ASP A 109 -2.65 8.76 -9.64
CA ASP A 109 -1.82 9.89 -9.25
C ASP A 109 -1.63 9.91 -7.73
N LYS A 110 -0.51 10.48 -7.25
CA LYS A 110 -0.22 10.62 -5.83
C LYS A 110 -1.30 11.39 -5.05
N ASP A 111 -2.07 12.24 -5.72
CA ASP A 111 -3.16 13.04 -5.15
C ASP A 111 -4.50 12.28 -5.12
N TYR A 112 -4.58 11.04 -5.61
CA TYR A 112 -5.78 10.20 -5.55
C TYR A 112 -6.43 10.09 -4.15
N PRO A 113 -5.69 10.05 -3.01
CA PRO A 113 -6.31 10.08 -1.69
C PRO A 113 -7.22 11.31 -1.47
N LEU A 114 -6.97 12.44 -2.13
CA LEU A 114 -7.78 13.67 -2.00
C LEU A 114 -9.17 13.55 -2.63
N THR A 115 -9.49 12.44 -3.29
CA THR A 115 -10.85 12.10 -3.68
C THR A 115 -11.68 11.54 -2.52
N PHE A 116 -11.02 11.08 -1.45
CA PHE A 116 -11.64 10.51 -0.24
C PHE A 116 -11.44 11.36 1.00
N TYR A 117 -10.35 12.13 1.06
CA TYR A 117 -10.00 12.97 2.20
C TYR A 117 -10.02 14.45 1.81
N SER A 118 -10.52 15.30 2.70
CA SER A 118 -10.21 16.73 2.64
C SER A 118 -8.70 16.94 2.82
N ARG A 119 -8.17 18.01 2.22
CA ARG A 119 -6.76 18.38 2.40
C ARG A 119 -6.44 18.65 3.88
N GLU A 120 -7.37 19.25 4.61
CA GLU A 120 -7.23 19.56 6.03
C GLU A 120 -7.05 18.28 6.86
N LEU A 121 -7.90 17.28 6.65
CA LEU A 121 -7.78 16.01 7.36
C LEU A 121 -6.52 15.24 6.95
N LEU A 122 -6.30 15.07 5.63
CA LEU A 122 -5.23 14.21 5.12
C LEU A 122 -3.85 14.67 5.58
N PHE A 123 -3.60 15.98 5.58
CA PHE A 123 -2.30 16.55 5.94
C PHE A 123 -2.19 17.00 7.40
N SER A 124 -3.14 16.61 8.24
CA SER A 124 -3.07 16.83 9.69
C SER A 124 -1.98 15.98 10.35
N ASP A 125 -1.47 16.46 11.48
CA ASP A 125 -0.55 15.71 12.34
C ASP A 125 -1.14 14.36 12.81
N GLU A 126 -2.46 14.32 12.98
CA GLU A 126 -3.16 13.12 13.38
C GLU A 126 -3.10 12.06 12.27
N ALA A 127 -3.47 12.41 11.04
CA ALA A 127 -3.43 11.51 9.89
C ALA A 127 -1.99 11.04 9.57
N ARG A 128 -1.00 11.88 9.88
CA ARG A 128 0.41 11.51 9.77
C ARG A 128 0.81 10.44 10.79
N ARG A 129 0.39 10.57 12.05
CA ARG A 129 0.78 9.66 13.15
C ARG A 129 -0.02 8.38 13.23
N ARG A 130 -1.30 8.41 12.87
CA ARG A 130 -2.22 7.27 12.95
C ARG A 130 -3.15 7.26 11.75
N PHE A 131 -3.69 6.10 11.42
CA PHE A 131 -4.73 6.00 10.41
C PHE A 131 -5.99 6.74 10.88
N VAL A 132 -6.50 7.64 10.05
CA VAL A 132 -7.81 8.27 10.20
C VAL A 132 -8.68 7.86 9.02
N GLU A 133 -9.99 7.69 9.27
CA GLU A 133 -10.94 7.35 8.21
C GLU A 133 -11.21 8.56 7.29
N PRO A 134 -11.50 8.34 6.00
CA PRO A 134 -11.80 9.41 5.05
C PRO A 134 -13.10 10.14 5.38
N ASP A 135 -13.11 11.46 5.16
CA ASP A 135 -14.21 12.37 5.51
C ASP A 135 -15.09 12.79 4.32
N LEU A 136 -14.67 12.51 3.07
CA LEU A 136 -15.45 12.86 1.87
C LEU A 136 -16.27 11.70 1.31
N VAL A 137 -16.14 10.50 1.86
CA VAL A 137 -16.91 9.32 1.44
C VAL A 137 -18.16 9.17 2.31
N ASP A 138 -19.32 9.02 1.68
CA ASP A 138 -20.56 8.76 2.39
C ASP A 138 -20.46 7.43 3.17
N LYS A 139 -20.65 7.51 4.49
CA LYS A 139 -20.60 6.38 5.43
C LYS A 139 -21.68 5.33 5.14
N SER A 140 -22.70 5.65 4.34
CA SER A 140 -23.78 4.74 3.97
C SER A 140 -23.33 3.56 3.08
N VAL A 141 -22.18 3.65 2.40
CA VAL A 141 -21.75 2.67 1.38
C VAL A 141 -20.97 1.47 1.96
N ARG A 142 -20.43 1.56 3.19
CA ARG A 142 -19.46 0.57 3.71
C ARG A 142 -20.05 -0.69 4.39
N ASN A 143 -21.36 -0.76 4.59
CA ASN A 143 -22.01 -1.87 5.32
C ASN A 143 -22.37 -3.10 4.46
N GLY A 144 -21.95 -3.14 3.19
CA GLY A 144 -22.40 -4.15 2.23
C GLY A 144 -21.45 -5.31 1.94
N SER A 145 -20.74 -5.91 2.92
CA SER A 145 -20.13 -7.24 2.71
C SER A 145 -19.71 -7.94 4.01
N ARG A 146 -20.67 -8.45 4.77
CA ARG A 146 -20.49 -9.66 5.60
C ARG A 146 -21.81 -10.41 5.63
N ASN A 147 -21.95 -11.42 4.77
CA ASN A 147 -22.88 -12.50 5.04
C ASN A 147 -22.15 -13.84 4.86
N SER A 148 -21.58 -14.32 5.95
CA SER A 148 -21.08 -15.68 6.10
C SER A 148 -22.00 -16.41 7.08
N GLY A 149 -22.68 -17.46 6.60
CA GLY A 149 -23.47 -18.39 7.41
C GLY A 149 -24.71 -18.83 6.66
N THR A 150 -25.09 -20.11 6.55
CA THR A 150 -24.60 -21.37 7.10
C THR A 150 -25.25 -22.44 6.24
N ASN A 151 -24.50 -23.33 5.58
CA ASN A 151 -25.10 -24.49 4.91
C ASN A 151 -25.20 -25.64 5.92
N LYS A 152 -26.43 -25.93 6.39
CA LYS A 152 -26.74 -27.10 7.20
C LYS A 152 -26.53 -28.36 6.37
N VAL A 153 -25.58 -29.20 6.77
CA VAL A 153 -25.48 -30.58 6.27
C VAL A 153 -26.54 -31.41 7.01
N SER A 154 -27.54 -31.87 6.28
CA SER A 154 -28.54 -32.82 6.76
C SER A 154 -27.91 -34.20 6.94
N LYS A 155 -28.06 -34.77 8.14
CA LYS A 155 -27.74 -36.17 8.46
C LYS A 155 -28.69 -37.09 7.70
N ILE A 156 -28.13 -38.06 6.98
CA ILE A 156 -28.84 -39.26 6.52
C ILE A 156 -28.56 -40.35 7.55
N LYS A 157 -29.62 -40.89 8.15
CA LYS A 157 -29.71 -42.25 8.65
C LYS A 157 -31.11 -42.76 8.36
#